data_AF-A0A349B3H3-F1
#
_entry.id   AF-A0A349B3H3-F1
#
_cell.length_a   1.000
_cell.length_b   1.000
_cell.length_c   1.000
_cell.angle_alpha   90.00
_cell.angle_beta   90.00
_cell.angle_gamma   90.00
#
_symmetry.space_group_name_H-M   'P 1'
#
loop_
_entity.id
_entity.type
_entity.pdbx_description
1 polymer ?
#
loop_
_entity_poly.entity_id
_entity_poly.type
_entity_poly.pdbx_seq_one_letter_code
_entity_poly.pdbx_strand_id
1 'polypeptide(L)'
;RCRHPGVVDLLGVDERSIRLRHAGTALARLGPFPLDHAAGIVCAVADVVHALHRLDVVHGDIEAAHVLLDDRGRPRLCGFGMAQDRTDDGAADDVAAMGRLLGSLLRAGADLPWANPPG
;
A
#
# COMPACT_ATOMS: atom_id res chain seq x y z
N ARG A 1 -14.82 -1.48 -15.82
CA ARG A 1 -15.45 -1.18 -14.50
C ARG A 1 -15.08 -2.31 -13.54
N CYS A 2 -13.96 -2.20 -12.82
CA CYS A 2 -13.52 -3.23 -11.88
C CYS A 2 -13.94 -2.84 -10.47
N ARG A 3 -14.86 -3.60 -9.88
CA ARG A 3 -15.20 -3.52 -8.45
C ARG A 3 -14.52 -4.69 -7.76
N HIS A 4 -13.38 -4.43 -7.14
CA HIS A 4 -12.73 -5.38 -6.23
C HIS A 4 -12.73 -4.78 -4.82
N PRO A 5 -13.11 -5.52 -3.77
CA PRO A 5 -13.27 -4.99 -2.41
C PRO A 5 -12.01 -4.36 -1.78
N GLY A 6 -10.82 -4.60 -2.36
CA GLY A 6 -9.53 -4.00 -1.98
C GLY A 6 -9.06 -2.81 -2.83
N VAL A 7 -9.80 -2.43 -3.87
CA VAL A 7 -9.48 -1.29 -4.74
C VAL A 7 -10.46 -0.17 -4.41
N VAL A 8 -9.96 1.03 -4.10
CA VAL A 8 -10.83 2.21 -3.97
C VAL A 8 -11.48 2.48 -5.33
N ASP A 9 -12.81 2.38 -5.39
CA ASP A 9 -13.61 2.69 -6.58
C ASP A 9 -13.16 4.04 -7.18
N LEU A 10 -12.62 4.00 -8.40
CA LEU A 10 -12.33 5.18 -9.22
C LEU A 10 -13.69 5.79 -9.63
N LEU A 11 -14.21 6.70 -8.80
CA LEU A 11 -15.43 7.44 -9.09
C LEU A 11 -15.11 8.52 -10.13
N GLY A 12 -15.30 8.19 -11.40
CA GLY A 12 -15.50 9.07 -12.56
C GLY A 12 -14.69 10.38 -12.61
N VAL A 13 -13.83 10.50 -13.62
CA VAL A 13 -13.22 11.78 -14.00
C VAL A 13 -14.33 12.70 -14.52
N ASP A 14 -14.56 13.83 -13.84
CA ASP A 14 -15.30 14.97 -14.37
C ASP A 14 -14.46 16.23 -14.20
N GLU A 15 -14.56 17.14 -15.17
CA GLU A 15 -13.46 17.97 -15.68
C GLU A 15 -12.85 18.99 -14.70
N ARG A 16 -13.33 19.16 -13.46
CA ARG A 16 -12.75 20.13 -12.51
C ARG A 16 -12.74 19.75 -11.02
N SER A 17 -13.07 18.52 -10.61
CA SER A 17 -12.85 18.13 -9.20
C SER A 17 -12.94 16.62 -8.96
N ILE A 18 -11.88 16.01 -8.41
CA ILE A 18 -11.91 14.65 -7.89
C ILE A 18 -12.57 14.69 -6.49
N ARG A 19 -13.75 14.09 -6.32
CA ARG A 19 -14.35 13.88 -4.99
C ARG A 19 -13.76 12.61 -4.37
N LEU A 20 -12.83 12.78 -3.44
CA LEU A 20 -12.35 11.70 -2.59
C LEU A 20 -13.35 11.46 -1.46
N ARG A 21 -13.98 10.28 -1.41
CA ARG A 21 -14.61 9.80 -0.17
C ARG A 21 -13.47 9.42 0.77
N HIS A 22 -13.52 9.89 2.02
CA HIS A 22 -12.51 9.52 3.03
C HIS A 22 -12.47 7.99 3.14
N ALA A 23 -11.39 7.39 2.63
CA ALA A 23 -11.22 5.95 2.50
C ALA A 23 -10.29 5.36 3.57
N GLY A 24 -9.87 6.18 4.53
CA GLY A 24 -8.96 5.80 5.62
C GLY A 24 -7.82 6.78 5.84
N THR A 25 -6.90 6.38 6.71
CA THR A 25 -5.66 7.11 7.00
C THR A 25 -4.47 6.39 6.37
N ALA A 26 -3.59 7.11 5.68
CA ALA A 26 -2.40 6.53 5.06
C ALA A 26 -1.45 5.94 6.10
N LEU A 27 -0.86 4.77 5.82
CA LEU A 27 0.07 4.10 6.73
C LEU A 27 1.29 4.96 7.08
N ALA A 28 1.74 5.79 6.14
CA ALA A 28 2.82 6.76 6.37
C ALA A 28 2.56 7.71 7.56
N ARG A 29 1.30 7.87 7.98
CA ARG A 29 0.88 8.73 9.12
C ARG A 29 0.54 7.95 10.40
N LEU A 30 0.55 6.62 10.34
CA LEU A 30 0.12 5.73 11.42
C LEU A 30 1.26 4.91 12.01
N GLY A 31 2.40 4.82 11.31
CA GLY A 31 3.56 4.04 11.72
C GLY A 31 4.37 4.68 12.86
N PRO A 32 5.13 3.87 13.59
CA PRO A 32 5.47 2.45 13.34
C PRO A 32 4.46 1.41 13.80
N PHE A 33 4.57 0.22 13.22
CA PHE A 33 3.73 -0.94 13.56
C PHE A 33 4.53 -2.09 14.18
N PRO A 34 3.95 -2.86 15.12
CA PRO A 34 4.46 -4.17 15.49
C PRO A 34 4.60 -5.10 14.28
N LEU A 35 5.56 -6.03 14.33
CA LEU A 35 5.88 -6.93 13.22
C LEU A 35 4.65 -7.66 12.68
N ASP A 36 3.83 -8.23 13.56
CA ASP A 36 2.65 -9.00 13.17
C ASP A 36 1.62 -8.16 12.43
N HIS A 37 1.43 -6.90 12.86
CA HIS A 37 0.56 -5.96 12.17
C HIS A 37 1.12 -5.54 10.81
N ALA A 38 2.42 -5.22 10.74
CA ALA A 38 3.07 -4.85 9.49
C ALA A 38 3.01 -6.01 8.46
N ALA A 39 3.27 -7.24 8.90
CA ALA A 39 3.18 -8.44 8.07
C ALA A 39 1.74 -8.70 7.58
N GLY A 40 0.74 -8.54 8.47
CA GLY A 40 -0.67 -8.69 8.11
C GLY A 40 -1.13 -7.65 7.07
N ILE A 41 -0.70 -6.41 7.23
CA ILE A 41 -0.96 -5.34 6.26
C ILE A 41 -0.33 -5.67 4.90
N VAL A 42 0.95 -6.04 4.88
CA VAL A 42 1.66 -6.35 3.63
C VAL A 42 1.07 -7.57 2.93
N CYS A 43 0.65 -8.61 3.66
CA CYS A 43 -0.07 -9.75 3.07
C CYS A 43 -1.37 -9.29 2.38
N ALA A 44 -2.18 -8.48 3.05
CA ALA A 44 -3.42 -8.00 2.47
C ALA A 44 -3.20 -7.08 1.25
N VAL A 45 -2.12 -6.29 1.23
CA VAL A 45 -1.75 -5.51 0.03
C VAL A 45 -1.27 -6.44 -1.08
N ALA A 46 -0.50 -7.48 -0.77
CA ALA A 46 -0.03 -8.46 -1.74
C ALA A 46 -1.19 -9.19 -2.44
N ASP A 47 -2.29 -9.50 -1.73
CA ASP A 47 -3.51 -10.05 -2.33
C ASP A 47 -4.12 -9.11 -3.38
N VAL A 48 -4.11 -7.79 -3.12
CA VAL A 48 -4.60 -6.78 -4.06
C VAL A 48 -3.68 -6.67 -5.27
N VAL A 49 -2.36 -6.65 -5.06
CA VAL A 49 -1.35 -6.60 -6.13
C VAL A 49 -1.46 -7.85 -7.01
N HIS A 50 -1.61 -9.03 -6.41
CA HIS A 50 -1.85 -10.27 -7.13
C HIS A 50 -3.11 -10.20 -7.99
N ALA A 51 -4.19 -9.60 -7.48
CA ALA A 51 -5.41 -9.40 -8.25
C ALA A 51 -5.22 -8.42 -9.43
N LEU A 52 -4.44 -7.34 -9.27
CA LEU A 52 -4.09 -6.43 -10.36
C LEU A 52 -3.28 -7.14 -11.43
N HIS A 53 -2.28 -7.91 -11.00
CA HIS A 53 -1.40 -8.70 -11.86
C HIS A 53 -2.18 -9.70 -12.71
N ARG A 54 -3.23 -10.33 -12.17
CA ARG A 54 -4.14 -11.21 -12.91
C ARG A 54 -5.06 -10.49 -13.90
N LEU A 55 -5.15 -9.17 -13.81
CA LEU A 55 -5.88 -8.31 -14.74
C LEU A 55 -4.92 -7.61 -15.73
N ASP A 56 -3.67 -8.09 -15.84
CA ASP A 56 -2.61 -7.50 -16.65
C ASP A 56 -2.30 -6.03 -16.31
N VAL A 57 -2.42 -5.67 -15.03
CA VAL A 57 -2.08 -4.34 -14.51
C VAL A 57 -0.95 -4.45 -13.49
N VAL A 58 0.06 -3.59 -13.62
CA VAL A 58 1.06 -3.31 -12.56
C VAL A 58 0.74 -1.98 -11.89
N HIS A 59 0.97 -1.89 -10.58
CA HIS A 59 0.67 -0.66 -9.83
C HIS A 59 1.73 0.41 -10.06
N GLY A 60 3.02 0.03 -10.05
CA GLY A 60 4.15 0.90 -10.36
C GLY A 60 4.59 1.84 -9.23
N ASP A 61 3.74 2.04 -8.21
CA ASP A 61 4.01 2.99 -7.11
C ASP A 61 3.50 2.52 -5.74
N ILE A 62 3.96 1.35 -5.29
CA ILE A 62 3.51 0.76 -4.02
C ILE A 62 4.37 1.28 -2.86
N GLU A 63 3.78 2.14 -2.03
CA GLU A 63 4.41 2.70 -0.83
C GLU A 63 3.41 3.02 0.30
N ALA A 64 3.90 3.37 1.48
CA ALA A 64 3.07 3.57 2.68
C ALA A 64 2.09 4.75 2.55
N ALA A 65 2.38 5.74 1.69
CA ALA A 65 1.47 6.83 1.38
C ALA A 65 0.27 6.38 0.52
N HIS A 66 0.45 5.27 -0.21
CA HIS A 66 -0.52 4.68 -1.13
C HIS A 66 -1.30 3.50 -0.54
N VAL A 67 -1.12 3.23 0.75
CA VAL A 67 -1.93 2.26 1.48
C VAL A 67 -2.70 2.98 2.58
N LEU A 68 -4.02 2.93 2.49
CA LEU A 68 -4.94 3.53 3.46
C LEU A 68 -5.50 2.46 4.38
N LEU A 69 -5.51 2.69 5.69
CA LEU A 69 -6.29 1.88 6.63
C LEU A 69 -7.68 2.49 6.81
N ASP A 70 -8.71 1.73 6.46
CA ASP A 70 -10.09 2.14 6.68
C ASP A 70 -10.49 2.06 8.18
N ASP A 71 -11.71 2.49 8.48
CA ASP A 71 -12.32 2.49 9.80
C ASP A 71 -12.43 1.09 10.44
N ARG A 72 -12.26 0.02 9.64
CA ARG A 72 -12.27 -1.38 10.07
C ARG A 72 -10.86 -1.98 10.14
N GLY A 73 -9.83 -1.15 9.99
CA GLY A 73 -8.43 -1.58 10.00
C GLY A 73 -8.03 -2.41 8.78
N ARG A 74 -8.78 -2.30 7.66
CA ARG A 74 -8.45 -3.01 6.42
C ARG A 74 -7.61 -2.12 5.50
N PRO A 75 -6.49 -2.61 4.97
CA PRO A 75 -5.68 -1.85 4.04
C PRO A 75 -6.36 -1.76 2.67
N ARG A 76 -6.25 -0.59 2.04
CA ARG A 76 -6.74 -0.28 0.70
C ARG A 76 -5.62 0.33 -0.10
N LEU A 77 -5.34 -0.25 -1.27
CA LEU A 77 -4.33 0.28 -2.18
C LEU A 77 -4.95 1.42 -3.02
N CYS A 78 -4.23 2.53 -3.10
CA CYS A 78 -4.54 3.70 -3.93
C CYS A 78 -3.26 4.19 -4.63
N GLY A 79 -3.29 5.31 -5.35
CA GLY A 79 -2.07 5.84 -6.01
C GLY A 79 -1.78 5.24 -7.38
N PHE A 80 -2.83 4.93 -8.16
CA PHE A 80 -2.72 4.37 -9.51
C PHE A 80 -2.23 5.36 -10.59
N GLY A 81 -1.56 6.45 -10.22
CA GLY A 81 -1.06 7.44 -11.18
C GLY A 81 0.04 6.90 -12.10
N MET A 82 0.75 5.86 -11.64
CA MET A 82 1.82 5.16 -12.36
C MET A 82 1.39 3.78 -12.87
N ALA A 83 0.10 3.44 -12.76
CA ALA A 83 -0.39 2.14 -13.17
C ALA A 83 -0.37 1.99 -14.69
N GLN A 84 0.04 0.80 -15.16
CA GLN A 84 0.22 0.50 -16.58
C GLN A 84 0.00 -0.99 -16.87
N ASP A 85 0.01 -1.35 -18.15
CA ASP A 85 -0.08 -2.75 -18.58
C ASP A 85 1.10 -3.56 -18.01
N ARG A 86 0.82 -4.82 -17.66
CA ARG A 86 1.78 -5.70 -17.02
C ARG A 86 2.96 -6.00 -17.94
N THR A 87 4.15 -5.78 -17.43
CA THR A 87 5.41 -6.34 -17.92
C THR A 87 6.02 -7.23 -16.84
N ASP A 88 6.91 -8.15 -17.21
CA ASP A 88 7.60 -8.99 -16.24
C ASP A 88 8.44 -8.14 -15.27
N ASP A 89 9.13 -7.11 -15.79
CA ASP A 89 9.89 -6.16 -14.98
C ASP A 89 9.00 -5.36 -14.03
N GLY A 90 7.88 -4.83 -14.51
CA GLY A 90 6.95 -4.07 -13.67
C GLY A 90 6.30 -4.92 -12.58
N ALA A 91 5.99 -6.19 -12.88
CA ALA A 91 5.49 -7.12 -11.88
C ALA A 91 6.55 -7.47 -10.83
N ALA A 92 7.81 -7.64 -11.24
CA ALA A 92 8.93 -7.86 -10.32
C ALA A 92 9.18 -6.62 -9.44
N ASP A 93 9.06 -5.42 -10.01
CA ASP A 93 9.22 -4.15 -9.28
C ASP A 93 8.14 -3.95 -8.22
N ASP A 94 6.88 -4.27 -8.53
CA ASP A 94 5.77 -4.26 -7.56
C ASP A 94 6.06 -5.22 -6.38
N VAL A 95 6.57 -6.42 -6.66
CA VAL A 95 6.95 -7.39 -5.62
C VAL A 95 8.12 -6.87 -4.78
N ALA A 96 9.13 -6.27 -5.40
CA ALA A 96 10.25 -5.66 -4.68
C ALA A 96 9.78 -4.47 -3.82
N ALA A 97 8.80 -3.70 -4.29
CA ALA A 97 8.18 -2.62 -3.53
C ALA A 97 7.48 -3.11 -2.26
N MET A 98 6.94 -4.34 -2.26
CA MET A 98 6.37 -4.94 -1.05
C MET A 98 7.40 -5.18 0.06
N GLY A 99 8.62 -5.60 -0.31
CA GLY A 99 9.71 -5.69 0.66
C GLY A 99 10.08 -4.32 1.25
N ARG A 100 10.10 -3.28 0.42
CA ARG A 100 10.36 -1.89 0.87
C ARG A 100 9.25 -1.36 1.77
N LEU A 101 7.98 -1.65 1.46
CA LEU A 101 6.83 -1.29 2.29
C LEU A 101 6.94 -1.94 3.67
N LEU A 102 7.21 -3.24 3.74
CA LEU A 102 7.39 -3.91 5.04
C LEU A 102 8.51 -3.24 5.84
N GLY A 103 9.65 -2.98 5.20
CA GLY A 103 10.77 -2.29 5.83
C GLY A 103 10.40 -0.90 6.38
N SER A 104 9.60 -0.12 5.65
CA SER A 104 9.20 1.23 6.10
C SER A 104 8.22 1.20 7.26
N LEU A 105 7.28 0.25 7.29
CA LEU A 105 6.33 0.09 8.41
C LEU A 105 7.02 -0.31 9.72
N LEU A 106 8.14 -1.04 9.62
CA LEU A 106 8.96 -1.43 10.76
C LEU A 106 9.92 -0.31 11.21
N ARG A 107 10.48 0.46 10.25
CA ARG A 107 11.50 1.49 10.50
C ARG A 107 10.98 2.86 10.91
N ALA A 108 9.70 3.15 10.69
CA ALA A 108 9.07 4.34 11.26
C ALA A 108 9.06 4.36 12.82
N GLY A 109 9.71 3.37 13.46
CA GLY A 109 9.75 3.11 14.89
C GLY A 109 11.03 2.47 15.36
N ALA A 110 12.11 2.66 14.63
CA ALA A 110 13.42 2.22 15.06
C ALA A 110 14.11 3.33 15.86
N ASP A 111 13.58 3.62 17.04
CA ASP A 111 14.45 3.92 18.19
C ASP A 111 14.45 2.64 19.05
N LEU A 112 15.32 1.71 18.67
CA LEU A 112 15.46 0.44 19.38
C LEU A 112 16.34 0.68 20.62
N PRO A 113 15.81 0.59 21.86
CA PRO A 113 16.54 0.93 23.08
C PRO A 113 17.73 -0.01 23.38
N TRP A 114 17.94 -1.06 22.59
CA TRP A 114 19.11 -1.95 22.72
C TRP A 114 20.29 -1.55 21.82
N ALA A 115 20.13 -0.54 20.96
CA ALA A 115 21.22 -0.06 20.10
C ALA A 115 22.24 0.85 20.83
N ASN A 116 22.02 1.15 22.11
CA ASN A 116 22.98 1.85 22.96
C ASN A 116 23.15 1.06 24.27
N PRO A 117 24.24 0.29 24.46
CA PRO A 117 24.47 -0.39 25.72
C PRO A 117 24.70 0.66 26.82
N PRO A 118 24.25 0.42 28.07
CA PRO A 118 24.49 1.35 29.16
C PRO A 118 26.01 1.47 29.39
N GLY A 119 26.51 2.70 29.28
CA GLY A 119 27.78 3.13 29.84
C GLY A 119 27.53 3.82 31.18
#